data_AF-A0A7S2TAW1-F1
#
_entry.id   AF-A0A7S2TAW1-F1
#
_cell.length_a   1.000
_cell.length_b   1.000
_cell.length_c   1.000
_cell.angle_alpha   90.00
_cell.angle_beta   90.00
_cell.angle_gamma   90.00
#
_symmetry.space_group_name_H-M   'P 1'
#
loop_
_entity.id
_entity.type
_entity.pdbx_description
1 polymer ?
#
loop_
_entity_poly.entity_id
_entity_poly.type
_entity_poly.pdbx_seq_one_letter_code
_entity_poly.pdbx_strand_id
1 'polypeptide(L)'
;DWWKEKLTDLTEKGALKDSGVKVESVQLSKRLVDSPCVVVTSQFGYSAHQEKIMRAQAFQNKDQLNMMAGRKTLEINPNHPVVHDLLEKIKQDKENSQAVDTATVLFQTAMIESGYDISDPSVLVKKVYAMMLKEVGADADAPMK
;
A
#
# COMPACT_ATOMS: atom_id res chain seq x y z
N ASP A 1 8.43 -16.72 -10.16
CA ASP A 1 7.70 -16.27 -8.94
C ASP A 1 6.39 -15.58 -9.29
N TRP A 2 5.31 -16.33 -9.50
CA TRP A 2 4.01 -15.80 -9.95
C TRP A 2 3.44 -14.71 -9.02
N TRP A 3 3.80 -14.72 -7.73
CA TRP A 3 3.35 -13.75 -6.73
C TRP A 3 4.05 -12.39 -6.88
N LYS A 4 5.30 -12.33 -7.38
CA LYS A 4 6.02 -11.06 -7.64
C LYS A 4 5.33 -10.28 -8.75
N GLU A 5 5.08 -10.94 -9.87
CA GLU A 5 4.38 -10.36 -11.01
C GLU A 5 2.96 -9.93 -10.62
N LYS A 6 2.23 -10.78 -9.89
CA LYS A 6 0.83 -10.47 -9.50
C LYS A 6 0.71 -9.34 -8.48
N LEU A 7 1.62 -9.25 -7.50
CA LEU A 7 1.64 -8.14 -6.55
C LEU A 7 2.13 -6.85 -7.20
N THR A 8 3.07 -6.94 -8.15
CA THR A 8 3.53 -5.80 -8.95
C THR A 8 2.41 -5.30 -9.87
N ASP A 9 1.69 -6.19 -10.55
CA ASP A 9 0.52 -5.83 -11.38
C ASP A 9 -0.61 -5.26 -10.52
N LEU A 10 -0.86 -5.77 -9.30
CA LEU A 10 -1.82 -5.19 -8.36
C LEU A 10 -1.49 -3.74 -8.02
N THR A 11 -0.21 -3.40 -7.92
CA THR A 11 0.30 -2.04 -7.64
C THR A 11 0.38 -1.13 -8.87
N GLU A 12 0.74 -1.65 -10.04
CA GLU A 12 0.92 -0.84 -11.26
C GLU A 12 -0.36 -0.68 -12.08
N LYS A 13 -1.20 -1.73 -12.15
CA LYS A 13 -2.35 -1.83 -13.06
C LYS A 13 -3.66 -2.24 -12.37
N GLY A 14 -3.59 -2.82 -11.17
CA GLY A 14 -4.73 -3.36 -10.43
C GLY A 14 -5.33 -2.39 -9.42
N ALA A 15 -6.08 -2.94 -8.46
CA ALA A 15 -6.88 -2.19 -7.49
C ALA A 15 -6.08 -1.23 -6.57
N LEU A 16 -4.75 -1.34 -6.53
CA LEU A 16 -3.90 -0.42 -5.77
C LEU A 16 -3.42 0.78 -6.60
N LYS A 17 -3.69 0.82 -7.92
CA LYS A 17 -3.42 2.00 -8.77
C LYS A 17 -4.06 3.27 -8.21
N ASP A 18 -5.28 3.14 -7.69
CA ASP A 18 -6.06 4.24 -7.11
C ASP A 18 -5.77 4.45 -5.62
N SER A 19 -4.89 3.63 -5.01
CA SER A 19 -4.47 3.81 -3.61
C SER A 19 -3.64 5.08 -3.38
N GLY A 20 -3.27 5.77 -4.45
CA GLY A 20 -2.45 6.98 -4.41
C GLY A 20 -0.95 6.71 -4.39
N VAL A 21 -0.56 5.44 -4.44
CA VAL A 21 0.80 5.00 -4.19
C VAL A 21 1.33 4.27 -5.41
N LYS A 22 2.32 4.88 -6.07
CA LYS A 22 3.09 4.23 -7.13
C LYS A 22 4.32 3.59 -6.53
N VAL A 23 4.45 2.27 -6.69
CA VAL A 23 5.69 1.54 -6.46
C VAL A 23 6.26 1.09 -7.80
N GLU A 24 7.58 1.09 -7.87
CA GLU A 24 8.38 0.65 -9.01
C GLU A 24 8.58 -0.87 -8.99
N SER A 25 8.61 -1.49 -7.80
CA SER A 25 8.86 -2.92 -7.68
C SER A 25 8.35 -3.50 -6.36
N VAL A 26 8.07 -4.80 -6.37
CA VAL A 26 7.72 -5.59 -5.18
C VAL A 26 8.76 -6.69 -4.97
N GLN A 27 9.29 -6.84 -3.75
CA GLN A 27 10.27 -7.87 -3.40
C GLN A 27 10.02 -8.52 -2.03
N LEU A 28 10.57 -9.71 -1.79
CA LEU A 28 10.60 -10.26 -0.43
C LEU A 28 11.61 -9.49 0.40
N SER A 29 11.19 -9.11 1.60
CA SER A 29 12.10 -8.54 2.57
C SER A 29 12.98 -9.62 3.19
N LYS A 30 14.23 -9.25 3.46
CA LYS A 30 15.15 -10.02 4.32
C LYS A 30 15.33 -9.40 5.71
N ARG A 31 14.73 -8.22 5.94
CA ARG A 31 14.88 -7.41 7.16
C ARG A 31 13.63 -7.39 8.04
N LEU A 32 12.47 -7.67 7.46
CA LEU A 32 11.21 -7.68 8.20
C LEU A 32 11.14 -8.93 9.10
N VAL A 33 10.80 -8.70 10.37
CA VAL A 33 10.55 -9.74 11.37
C VAL A 33 9.08 -9.72 11.73
N ASP A 34 8.63 -8.63 12.40
CA ASP A 34 7.27 -8.52 12.92
C ASP A 34 6.32 -7.80 11.96
N SER A 35 6.82 -6.90 11.10
CA SER A 35 5.95 -6.16 10.17
C SER A 35 5.61 -6.98 8.92
N PRO A 36 4.38 -6.89 8.40
CA PRO A 36 3.95 -7.61 7.19
C PRO A 36 4.56 -7.09 5.89
N CYS A 37 4.77 -5.77 5.80
CA CYS A 37 5.42 -5.14 4.65
C CYS A 37 5.98 -3.76 5.02
N VAL A 38 6.90 -3.24 4.22
CA VAL A 38 7.44 -1.87 4.35
C VAL A 38 7.66 -1.27 2.97
N VAL A 39 7.51 0.05 2.85
CA VAL A 39 7.87 0.76 1.63
C VAL A 39 9.24 1.40 1.80
N VAL A 40 10.17 1.09 0.90
CA VAL A 40 11.52 1.65 0.89
C VAL A 40 11.75 2.48 -0.37
N THR A 41 12.59 3.49 -0.27
CA THR A 41 13.03 4.24 -1.45
C THR A 41 13.97 3.37 -2.29
N SER A 42 13.84 3.41 -3.61
CA SER A 42 14.87 2.80 -4.47
C SER A 42 16.15 3.63 -4.46
N GLN A 43 17.28 3.05 -4.86
CA GLN A 43 18.62 3.65 -4.74
C GLN A 43 18.74 5.05 -5.37
N PHE A 44 17.89 5.35 -6.36
CA PHE A 44 17.90 6.61 -7.12
C PHE A 44 16.62 7.43 -6.92
N GLY A 45 15.74 7.03 -5.99
CA GLY A 45 14.51 7.76 -5.66
C GLY A 45 14.72 8.77 -4.54
N TYR A 46 13.71 9.62 -4.31
CA TYR A 46 13.69 10.50 -3.13
C TYR A 46 13.18 9.76 -1.91
N SER A 47 13.90 9.91 -0.79
CA SER A 47 13.39 9.46 0.50
C SER A 47 12.11 10.21 0.86
N ALA A 48 11.29 9.63 1.75
CA ALA A 48 10.08 10.30 2.23
C ALA A 48 10.34 11.73 2.73
N HIS A 49 11.47 11.93 3.43
CA HIS A 49 11.90 13.24 3.88
C HIS A 49 12.31 14.17 2.74
N GLN A 50 13.05 13.65 1.75
CA GLN A 50 13.42 14.41 0.55
C GLN A 50 12.19 14.80 -0.27
N GLU A 51 11.21 13.91 -0.44
CA GLU A 51 9.95 14.21 -1.11
C GLU A 51 9.22 15.36 -0.43
N LYS A 52 9.20 15.38 0.91
CA LYS A 52 8.56 16.44 1.70
C LYS A 52 9.25 17.80 1.51
N ILE A 53 10.59 17.83 1.60
CA ILE A 53 11.37 19.06 1.38
C ILE A 53 11.21 19.55 -0.06
N MET A 54 11.35 18.65 -1.03
CA MET A 54 11.24 18.99 -2.44
C MET A 54 9.83 19.48 -2.77
N ARG A 55 8.78 18.84 -2.25
CA ARG A 55 7.39 19.31 -2.45
C ARG A 55 7.15 20.70 -1.87
N ALA A 56 7.77 21.02 -0.74
CA ALA A 56 7.69 22.34 -0.12
C ALA A 56 8.47 23.42 -0.92
N GLN A 57 9.52 23.04 -1.66
CA GLN A 57 10.39 23.95 -2.41
C GLN A 57 10.06 24.02 -3.92
N ALA A 58 9.44 22.99 -4.48
CA ALA A 58 9.24 22.84 -5.92
C ALA A 58 7.98 23.55 -6.40
N PHE A 59 8.07 24.87 -6.52
CA PHE A 59 7.09 25.65 -7.28
C PHE A 59 7.24 25.47 -8.81
N GLN A 60 8.36 24.95 -9.32
CA GLN A 60 8.68 25.03 -10.75
C GLN A 60 8.85 23.71 -11.53
N ASN A 61 9.10 22.53 -10.92
CA ASN A 61 9.28 21.27 -11.67
C ASN A 61 8.54 20.08 -11.02
N LYS A 62 7.21 20.05 -11.20
CA LYS A 62 6.36 18.95 -10.70
C LYS A 62 6.66 17.59 -11.35
N ASP A 63 7.13 17.59 -12.59
CA ASP A 63 7.38 16.36 -13.34
C ASP A 63 8.59 15.58 -12.82
N GLN A 64 9.68 16.28 -12.47
CA GLN A 64 10.85 15.66 -11.84
C GLN A 64 10.50 15.08 -10.48
N LEU A 65 9.66 15.79 -9.71
CA LEU A 65 9.18 15.35 -8.40
C LEU A 65 8.35 14.07 -8.51
N ASN A 66 7.42 14.01 -9.46
CA ASN A 66 6.60 12.84 -9.70
C ASN A 66 7.42 11.62 -10.19
N MET A 67 8.45 11.85 -11.00
CA MET A 67 9.32 10.78 -11.48
C MET A 67 10.16 10.17 -10.35
N MET A 68 10.72 11.02 -9.48
CA MET A 68 11.56 10.56 -8.36
C MET A 68 10.75 10.02 -7.19
N ALA A 69 9.53 10.53 -6.97
CA ALA A 69 8.59 10.00 -5.98
C ALA A 69 7.98 8.67 -6.41
N GLY A 70 7.98 8.30 -7.70
CA GLY A 70 7.50 7.00 -8.15
C GLY A 70 8.45 5.83 -7.85
N ARG A 71 9.70 6.14 -7.49
CA ARG A 71 10.80 5.17 -7.32
C ARG A 71 10.83 4.56 -5.91
N LYS A 72 9.77 3.82 -5.60
CA LYS A 72 9.59 3.12 -4.31
C LYS A 72 9.55 1.61 -4.52
N THR A 73 10.09 0.86 -3.59
CA THR A 73 10.01 -0.60 -3.56
C THR A 73 9.18 -1.05 -2.37
N LEU A 74 8.18 -1.90 -2.62
CA LEU A 74 7.42 -2.57 -1.57
C LEU A 74 8.14 -3.85 -1.18
N GLU A 75 8.57 -3.96 0.08
CA GLU A 75 9.11 -5.18 0.63
C GLU A 75 8.05 -5.93 1.44
N ILE A 76 7.91 -7.23 1.20
CA ILE A 76 6.89 -8.08 1.82
C ILE A 76 7.56 -9.14 2.69
N ASN A 77 7.02 -9.37 3.88
CA ASN A 77 7.44 -10.43 4.78
C ASN A 77 6.68 -11.73 4.47
N PRO A 78 7.34 -12.75 3.88
CA PRO A 78 6.66 -14.01 3.53
C PRO A 78 6.24 -14.83 4.75
N ASN A 79 6.83 -14.57 5.93
CA ASN A 79 6.56 -15.33 7.15
C ASN A 79 5.41 -14.72 7.98
N HIS A 80 4.90 -13.56 7.59
CA HIS A 80 3.85 -12.89 8.35
C HIS A 80 2.48 -13.54 8.07
N PRO A 81 1.67 -13.88 9.11
CA PRO A 81 0.40 -14.59 8.93
C PRO A 81 -0.58 -13.91 7.96
N VAL A 82 -0.68 -12.58 8.03
CA VAL A 82 -1.55 -11.79 7.11
C VAL A 82 -1.13 -11.96 5.64
N VAL A 83 0.16 -12.03 5.35
CA VAL A 83 0.66 -12.21 3.98
C VAL A 83 0.32 -13.62 3.47
N HIS A 84 0.41 -14.62 4.34
CA HIS A 84 0.04 -15.99 4.01
C HIS A 84 -1.46 -16.12 3.71
N ASP A 85 -2.33 -15.59 4.59
CA ASP A 85 -3.78 -15.62 4.41
C ASP A 85 -4.22 -14.87 3.14
N LEU A 86 -3.63 -13.70 2.87
CA LEU A 86 -3.86 -12.97 1.62
C LEU A 86 -3.48 -13.79 0.39
N LEU A 87 -2.36 -14.52 0.46
CA LEU A 87 -1.91 -15.38 -0.63
C LEU A 87 -2.91 -16.51 -0.90
N GLU A 88 -3.42 -17.16 0.15
CA GLU A 88 -4.41 -18.24 0.03
C GLU A 88 -5.73 -17.72 -0.57
N LYS A 89 -6.23 -16.59 -0.08
CA LYS A 89 -7.46 -15.96 -0.60
C LYS A 89 -7.34 -15.61 -2.08
N ILE A 90 -6.20 -15.02 -2.49
CA ILE A 90 -5.95 -14.63 -3.89
C ILE A 90 -5.70 -15.84 -4.82
N LYS A 91 -5.26 -16.98 -4.27
CA LYS A 91 -5.15 -18.24 -5.02
C LYS A 91 -6.53 -18.85 -5.29
N GLN A 92 -7.43 -18.77 -4.32
CA GLN A 92 -8.79 -19.31 -4.44
C GLN A 92 -9.66 -18.43 -5.34
N ASP A 93 -9.62 -17.11 -5.13
CA ASP A 93 -10.36 -16.13 -5.91
C ASP A 93 -9.47 -14.93 -6.21
N LYS A 94 -9.21 -14.71 -7.50
CA LYS A 94 -8.32 -13.64 -7.95
C LYS A 94 -8.92 -12.24 -7.77
N GLU A 95 -10.23 -12.13 -7.67
CA GLU A 95 -10.98 -10.88 -7.56
C GLU A 95 -11.64 -10.72 -6.20
N ASN A 96 -11.17 -11.48 -5.20
CA ASN A 96 -11.71 -11.42 -3.85
C ASN A 96 -11.62 -9.99 -3.28
N SER A 97 -12.77 -9.33 -3.16
CA SER A 97 -12.86 -7.92 -2.74
C SER A 97 -12.28 -7.70 -1.35
N GLN A 98 -12.45 -8.64 -0.44
CA GLN A 98 -11.90 -8.56 0.92
C GLN A 98 -10.37 -8.65 0.92
N ALA A 99 -9.78 -9.53 0.11
CA ALA A 99 -8.33 -9.64 -0.03
C ALA A 99 -7.73 -8.37 -0.65
N VAL A 100 -8.40 -7.80 -1.65
CA VAL A 100 -8.02 -6.52 -2.27
C VAL A 100 -8.10 -5.36 -1.28
N ASP A 101 -9.18 -5.26 -0.51
CA ASP A 101 -9.33 -4.23 0.52
C ASP A 101 -8.26 -4.33 1.60
N THR A 102 -8.00 -5.55 2.07
CA THR A 102 -6.98 -5.81 3.09
C THR A 102 -5.59 -5.46 2.57
N ALA A 103 -5.24 -5.86 1.34
CA ALA A 103 -3.98 -5.48 0.71
C ALA A 103 -3.85 -3.96 0.54
N THR A 104 -4.94 -3.25 0.23
CA THR A 104 -4.96 -1.79 0.12
C THR A 104 -4.62 -1.12 1.44
N VAL A 105 -5.30 -1.52 2.52
CA VAL A 105 -5.06 -0.95 3.86
C VAL A 105 -3.66 -1.28 4.34
N LEU A 106 -3.19 -2.51 4.14
CA LEU A 106 -1.84 -2.95 4.49
C LEU A 106 -0.77 -2.07 3.85
N PHE A 107 -0.94 -1.79 2.56
CA PHE A 107 0.00 -0.98 1.79
C PHE A 107 -0.02 0.50 2.16
N GLN A 108 -1.21 1.08 2.34
CA GLN A 108 -1.35 2.47 2.80
C GLN A 108 -0.79 2.65 4.22
N THR A 109 -0.93 1.64 5.08
CA THR A 109 -0.33 1.62 6.42
C THR A 109 1.19 1.61 6.34
N ALA A 110 1.78 0.75 5.49
CA ALA A 110 3.22 0.69 5.28
C ALA A 110 3.80 2.01 4.73
N MET A 111 3.03 2.74 3.91
CA MET A 111 3.42 4.07 3.43
C MET A 111 3.50 5.10 4.56
N ILE A 112 2.50 5.12 5.44
CA ILE A 112 2.47 6.01 6.61
C ILE A 112 3.66 5.70 7.53
N GLU A 113 3.88 4.42 7.83
CA GLU A 113 4.98 3.97 8.68
C GLU A 113 6.34 4.38 8.10
N SER A 114 6.50 4.26 6.77
CA SER A 114 7.69 4.70 6.05
C SER A 114 7.81 6.23 5.88
N GLY A 115 6.85 7.01 6.40
CA GLY A 115 6.86 8.47 6.42
C GLY A 115 6.44 9.14 5.12
N TYR A 116 5.88 8.40 4.16
CA TYR A 116 5.38 8.97 2.91
C TYR A 116 3.97 9.53 3.09
N ASP A 117 3.67 10.60 2.34
CA ASP A 117 2.32 11.16 2.29
C ASP A 117 1.37 10.26 1.49
N ILE A 118 0.16 10.06 2.02
CA ILE A 118 -0.96 9.47 1.29
C ILE A 118 -1.69 10.57 0.51
N SER A 119 -1.98 10.35 -0.77
CA SER A 119 -2.66 11.34 -1.61
C SER A 119 -4.13 11.55 -1.24
N ASP A 120 -4.85 10.50 -0.84
CA ASP A 120 -6.23 10.58 -0.34
C ASP A 120 -6.38 9.75 0.95
N PRO A 121 -6.19 10.37 2.13
CA PRO A 121 -6.40 9.72 3.41
C PRO A 121 -7.83 9.21 3.62
N SER A 122 -8.82 9.80 2.94
CA SER A 122 -10.24 9.47 3.12
C SER A 122 -10.54 8.04 2.68
N VAL A 123 -9.82 7.54 1.67
CA VAL A 123 -9.94 6.14 1.20
C VAL A 123 -9.50 5.18 2.28
N LEU A 124 -8.36 5.45 2.93
CA LEU A 124 -7.86 4.64 4.04
C LEU A 124 -8.84 4.68 5.21
N VAL A 125 -9.28 5.87 5.61
CA VAL A 125 -10.21 6.06 6.73
C VAL A 125 -11.51 5.29 6.52
N LYS A 126 -12.12 5.39 5.32
CA LYS A 126 -13.33 4.63 4.98
C LYS A 126 -13.12 3.12 5.08
N LYS A 127 -11.99 2.60 4.58
CA LYS A 127 -11.68 1.17 4.65
C LYS A 127 -11.43 0.71 6.08
N VAL A 128 -10.74 1.51 6.90
CA VAL A 128 -10.53 1.23 8.32
C VAL A 128 -11.87 1.20 9.07
N TYR A 129 -12.76 2.16 8.84
CA TYR A 129 -14.10 2.14 9.44
C TYR A 129 -14.91 0.93 8.99
N ALA A 130 -14.85 0.54 7.71
CA ALA A 130 -15.51 -0.67 7.23
C ALA A 130 -14.96 -1.95 7.88
N MET A 131 -13.64 -2.02 8.13
CA MET A 131 -13.03 -3.13 8.88
C MET A 131 -13.48 -3.14 10.34
N MET A 132 -13.51 -1.98 11.00
CA MET A 132 -13.98 -1.85 12.37
C MET A 132 -15.46 -2.25 12.51
N LEU A 133 -16.32 -1.85 11.56
CA LEU A 133 -17.73 -2.25 11.53
C LEU A 133 -17.90 -3.76 11.44
N LYS A 134 -17.11 -4.41 10.58
CA LYS A 134 -17.08 -5.88 10.46
C LYS A 134 -16.62 -6.55 11.75
N GLU A 135 -15.59 -6.01 12.40
CA GLU A 135 -15.04 -6.55 13.65
C GLU A 135 -16.06 -6.46 14.81
N VAL A 136 -16.80 -5.36 14.91
CA VAL A 136 -17.84 -5.21 15.95
C VAL A 136 -19.17 -5.89 15.57
N GLY A 137 -19.26 -6.50 14.39
CA GLY A 137 -20.47 -7.16 13.89
C GLY A 137 -21.64 -6.21 13.61
N ALA A 138 -21.36 -4.92 13.42
CA ALA A 138 -22.37 -3.92 13.08
C ALA A 138 -22.67 -3.95 11.58
N ASP A 139 -23.95 -3.83 11.24
CA ASP A 139 -24.37 -3.71 9.85
C ASP A 139 -23.85 -2.40 9.25
N ALA A 140 -23.18 -2.49 8.09
CA ALA A 140 -22.63 -1.33 7.38
C ALA A 140 -23.73 -0.37 6.90
N ASP A 141 -24.96 -0.85 6.76
CA ASP A 141 -26.14 -0.07 6.36
C ASP A 141 -27.02 0.33 7.57
N ALA A 142 -26.57 0.07 8.80
CA ALA A 142 -27.31 0.48 9.98
C ALA A 142 -27.51 2.02 9.99
N PRO A 143 -28.74 2.52 10.21
CA PRO A 143 -29.00 3.94 10.26
C PRO A 143 -28.21 4.59 11.41
N MET A 144 -27.61 5.75 11.14
CA MET A 144 -26.95 6.53 12.17
C MET A 144 -27.98 6.91 13.25
N LYS A 145 -27.67 6.60 14.51
CA LYS A 145 -28.48 6.93 15.67
C LYS A 145 -28.20 8.33 16.17
#